data_AF-A0A8T7KEU2-F1
#
_entry.id   AF-A0A8T7KEU2-F1
#
_cell.length_a   1.000
_cell.length_b   1.000
_cell.length_c   1.000
_cell.angle_alpha   90.00
_cell.angle_beta   90.00
_cell.angle_gamma   90.00
#
_symmetry.space_group_name_H-M   'P 1'
#
loop_
_entity.id
_entity.type
_entity.pdbx_description
1 polymer ?
#
loop_
_entity_poly.entity_id
_entity_poly.type
_entity_poly.pdbx_seq_one_letter_code
_entity_poly.pdbx_strand_id
1 'polypeptide(L)' 'QLHLTGRAFHRILKLSRTIADLEHSDIIKTHHMAEALQYRHKEIV' A
#
# COMPACT_ATOMS: atom_id res chain seq x y z
N GLN A 1 -1.70 17.79 6.10
CA GLN A 1 -2.77 16.85 5.70
C GLN A 1 -2.23 15.94 4.63
N LEU A 2 -2.29 14.62 4.82
CA LEU A 2 -2.05 13.67 3.74
C LEU A 2 -3.13 13.92 2.68
N HIS A 3 -2.79 14.53 1.55
CA HIS A 3 -3.68 14.66 0.40
C HIS A 3 -3.90 13.27 -0.23
N LEU A 4 -4.56 12.38 0.52
CA LEU A 4 -5.03 11.09 0.04
C LEU A 4 -6.25 11.37 -0.84
N THR A 5 -5.97 11.82 -2.06
CA THR A 5 -6.97 11.76 -3.12
C THR A 5 -7.40 10.30 -3.27
N GLY A 6 -8.62 10.04 -3.73
CA GLY A 6 -9.10 8.65 -3.94
C GLY A 6 -8.10 7.80 -4.75
N ARG A 7 -7.38 8.42 -5.70
CA ARG A 7 -6.30 7.76 -6.47
C ARG A 7 -5.13 7.27 -5.60
N ALA A 8 -4.71 8.06 -4.61
CA ALA A 8 -3.65 7.66 -3.70
C ALA A 8 -4.07 6.45 -2.85
N PHE A 9 -5.32 6.42 -2.39
CA PHE A 9 -5.88 5.28 -1.66
C PHE A 9 -5.92 4.01 -2.53
N HIS A 10 -6.41 4.12 -3.77
CA HIS A 10 -6.41 3.00 -4.72
C HIS A 10 -4.99 2.46 -4.99
N ARG A 11 -3.98 3.33 -5.08
CA ARG A 11 -2.59 2.91 -5.29
C ARG A 11 -2.05 2.15 -4.07
N ILE A 12 -2.37 2.61 -2.85
CA ILE A 12 -1.99 1.92 -1.61
C ILE A 12 -2.62 0.53 -1.55
N LEU A 13 -3.90 0.39 -1.91
CA LEU A 13 -4.56 -0.92 -1.95
C LEU A 13 -3.91 -1.87 -2.97
N LYS A 14 -3.57 -1.37 -4.16
CA LYS A 14 -2.87 -2.16 -5.18
C LYS A 14 -1.51 -2.65 -4.69
N LEU A 15 -0.73 -1.77 -4.08
CA LEU A 15 0.58 -2.11 -3.56
C LEU A 15 0.48 -3.09 -2.38
N SER A 16 -0.49 -2.88 -1.49
CA SER A 16 -0.78 -3.79 -0.38
C SER A 16 -1.18 -5.18 -0.90
N ARG A 17 -1.91 -5.25 -2.01
CA ARG A 17 -2.24 -6.53 -2.66
C ARG A 17 -1.00 -7.21 -3.23
N THR A 18 -0.13 -6.47 -3.91
CA THR A 18 1.14 -7.04 -4.42
C THR A 18 2.00 -7.61 -3.30
N ILE A 19 2.10 -6.91 -2.16
CA ILE A 19 2.85 -7.41 -0.99
C ILE A 19 2.18 -8.68 -0.43
N ALA A 20 0.85 -8.70 -0.32
CA ALA A 20 0.11 -9.89 0.10
C ALA A 20 0.34 -11.07 -0.85
N ASP A 21 0.37 -10.83 -2.16
CA ASP A 21 0.62 -11.86 -3.18
C ASP A 21 2.04 -12.43 -3.06
N LEU A 22 3.04 -11.60 -2.77
CA LEU A 22 4.42 -12.04 -2.54
C LEU A 22 4.52 -12.93 -1.29
N GLU A 23 3.75 -12.64 -0.25
CA GLU A 23 3.66 -13.46 0.97
C GLU A 23 2.69 -14.66 0.83
N HIS A 24 2.15 -14.91 -0.37
CA HIS A 24 1.14 -15.95 -0.62
C HIS A 24 -0.07 -15.84 0.32
N SER A 25 -0.45 -14.61 0.66
CA SER A 25 -1.57 -14.31 1.53
C SER A 25 -2.82 -13.95 0.73
N ASP A 26 -3.88 -14.73 0.90
CA ASP A 26 -5.17 -14.49 0.23
C ASP A 26 -5.84 -13.20 0.68
N ILE A 27 -5.52 -12.73 1.90
CA ILE A 27 -6.10 -11.54 2.52
C ILE A 27 -5.04 -10.45 2.71
N ILE A 28 -5.43 -9.21 2.45
CA ILE A 28 -4.59 -8.06 2.80
C ILE A 28 -4.67 -7.88 4.32
N LYS A 29 -3.53 -8.05 4.99
CA LYS A 29 -3.36 -7.82 6.43
C LYS A 29 -2.84 -6.41 6.69
N THR A 30 -2.94 -5.99 7.96
CA THR A 30 -2.48 -4.66 8.41
C THR A 30 -1.00 -4.41 8.11
N HIS A 31 -0.14 -5.43 8.17
CA HIS A 31 1.28 -5.27 7.87
C HIS A 31 1.56 -5.03 6.38
N HIS A 32 0.82 -5.67 5.46
CA HIS A 32 0.94 -5.37 4.03
C HIS A 32 0.60 -3.91 3.72
N MET A 33 -0.41 -3.35 4.40
CA MET A 33 -0.76 -1.94 4.29
C MET A 33 0.30 -1.01 4.88
N ALA A 34 0.85 -1.37 6.04
CA ALA A 34 1.92 -0.60 6.68
C ALA A 34 3.18 -0.53 5.81
N GLU A 35 3.52 -1.62 5.12
CA GLU A 35 4.63 -1.68 4.18
C GLU A 35 4.34 -0.86 2.91
N ALA A 36 3.14 -0.99 2.34
CA ALA A 36 2.69 -0.18 1.20
C ALA A 36 2.74 1.34 1.48
N LEU A 37 2.37 1.75 2.69
CA LEU A 37 2.46 3.15 3.12
C LEU A 37 3.91 3.64 3.22
N GLN A 38 4.84 2.80 3.68
CA GLN A 38 6.26 3.14 3.76
C GLN A 38 6.88 3.34 2.37
N TYR A 39 6.53 2.52 1.39
CA TYR A 39 7.00 2.71 0.01
C TYR A 39 6.59 4.06 -0.59
N ARG A 40 5.46 4.63 -0.17
CA ARG A 40 5.00 5.96 -0.64
C ARG A 40 5.94 7.09 -0.23
N HIS A 41 6.71 6.94 0.86
CA HIS A 41 7.69 7.94 1.27
C HIS A 41 8.83 8.08 0.24
N LYS A 42 9.04 7.06 -0.60
CA LYS A 42 10.07 7.07 -1.66
C LYS A 42 9.63 7.73 -2.97
N GLU A 43 8.32 7.93 -3.18
CA GLU A 43 7.78 8.54 -4.41
C GLU A 43 7.50 10.05 -4.27
N ILE A 44 7.64 10.61 -3.06
CA ILE A 44 7.58 12.05 -2.82
C ILE A 44 9.01 12.52 -2.57
N VAL A 45 9.81 12.53 -3.63
CA VAL A 45 11.05 13.30 -3.76
C VAL A 45 11.07 13.91 -5.15
#